data_AF-A0A1B7M2F7-F1
#
_entry.id   AF-A0A1B7M2F7-F1
#
_cell.length_a   1.000
_cell.length_b   1.000
_cell.length_c   1.000
_cell.angle_alpha   90.00
_cell.angle_beta   90.00
_cell.angle_gamma   90.00
#
_symmetry.space_group_name_H-M   'P 1'
#
loop_
_entity.id
_entity.type
_entity.pdbx_description
1 polymer ?
#
loop_
_entity_poly.entity_id
_entity_poly.type
_entity_poly.pdbx_seq_one_letter_code
_entity_poly.pdbx_strand_id
1 'polypeptide(L)' 'MVKPMKYRDLAKLLREAGFTASMGKGDHELWRYPGIDRPLVIPKVREVSPGVTRIALNAIKKKQGSTSND' A
#
# COMPACT_ATOMS: atom_id res chain seq x y z
N MET A 1 0.37 3.58 17.81
CA MET A 1 -0.83 3.79 16.97
C MET A 1 -0.40 4.39 15.64
N VAL A 2 -0.86 3.89 14.50
CA VAL A 2 -0.54 4.49 13.18
C VAL A 2 -1.44 5.69 12.95
N LYS A 3 -0.89 6.81 12.47
CA LYS A 3 -1.68 8.01 12.18
C LYS A 3 -2.43 7.86 10.84
N PRO A 4 -3.59 8.52 10.67
CA PRO A 4 -4.17 8.71 9.35
C PRO A 4 -3.15 9.36 8.41
N MET A 5 -3.23 9.06 7.12
CA MET A 5 -2.29 9.57 6.12
C MET A 5 -3.04 10.06 4.89
N LYS A 6 -2.61 11.17 4.29
CA LYS A 6 -3.19 11.59 3.01
C LYS A 6 -2.97 10.50 1.97
N TYR A 7 -3.99 10.22 1.16
CA TYR A 7 -3.88 9.22 0.10
C TYR A 7 -2.68 9.44 -0.80
N ARG A 8 -2.39 10.71 -1.16
CA ARG A 8 -1.25 11.06 -2.03
C ARG A 8 0.10 10.64 -1.43
N ASP A 9 0.27 10.82 -0.13
CA ASP A 9 1.50 10.47 0.58
C ASP A 9 1.65 8.94 0.66
N LEU A 10 0.56 8.23 0.97
CA LEU A 10 0.57 6.77 1.01
C LEU A 10 0.84 6.16 -0.37
N ALA A 11 0.21 6.70 -1.42
CA ALA A 11 0.40 6.29 -2.80
C ALA A 11 1.84 6.56 -3.28
N LYS A 12 2.46 7.65 -2.83
CA LYS A 12 3.87 7.95 -3.12
C LYS A 12 4.78 6.88 -2.50
N LEU A 13 4.60 6.56 -1.22
CA LEU A 13 5.40 5.53 -0.54
C LEU A 13 5.26 4.15 -1.21
N LEU A 14 4.06 3.79 -1.64
CA LEU A 14 3.82 2.53 -2.35
C LEU A 14 4.53 2.49 -3.71
N ARG A 15 4.46 3.57 -4.50
CA ARG A 15 5.17 3.65 -5.79
C ARG A 15 6.68 3.60 -5.60
N GLU A 16 7.22 4.33 -4.63
CA GLU A 16 8.65 4.30 -4.29
C GLU A 16 9.11 2.90 -3.85
N ALA A 17 8.22 2.14 -3.20
CA ALA A 17 8.48 0.75 -2.84
C ALA A 17 8.33 -0.24 -4.03
N GLY A 18 7.95 0.23 -5.22
CA GLY A 18 7.79 -0.56 -6.44
C GLY A 18 6.39 -1.16 -6.62
N PHE A 19 5.40 -0.75 -5.82
CA PHE A 19 4.01 -1.16 -6.05
C PHE A 19 3.41 -0.42 -7.23
N THR A 20 2.55 -1.12 -7.96
CA THR A 20 1.78 -0.59 -9.09
C THR A 20 0.31 -0.51 -8.74
N ALA A 21 -0.34 0.60 -9.10
CA ALA A 21 -1.76 0.80 -8.88
C ALA A 21 -2.55 0.43 -10.13
N SER A 22 -3.69 -0.22 -9.93
CA SER A 22 -4.69 -0.51 -10.96
C SER A 22 -6.08 -0.14 -10.45
N MET A 23 -7.00 0.19 -11.35
CA MET A 23 -8.38 0.52 -10.97
C MET A 23 -9.07 -0.76 -10.47
N GLY A 24 -9.66 -0.68 -9.28
CA GLY A 24 -10.52 -1.70 -8.71
C GLY A 24 -11.99 -1.39 -8.96
N LYS A 25 -12.89 -1.98 -8.16
CA LYS A 25 -14.33 -1.72 -8.22
C LYS A 25 -14.67 -0.39 -7.53
N GLY A 26 -15.36 0.51 -8.24
CA GLY A 26 -15.72 1.83 -7.75
C GLY A 26 -14.49 2.69 -7.48
N ASP A 27 -14.48 3.41 -6.35
CA ASP A 27 -13.37 4.29 -5.97
C ASP A 27 -12.18 3.57 -5.32
N HIS A 28 -12.11 2.25 -5.41
CA HIS A 28 -10.98 1.48 -4.88
C HIS A 28 -9.88 1.32 -5.92
N GLU A 29 -8.64 1.43 -5.47
CA GLU A 29 -7.46 1.03 -6.21
C GLU A 29 -6.90 -0.27 -5.67
N LEU A 30 -6.43 -1.10 -6.58
CA LEU A 30 -5.70 -2.32 -6.28
C LEU A 30 -4.21 -2.06 -6.48
N TRP A 31 -3.46 -2.13 -5.39
CA TRP A 31 -2.01 -1.94 -5.36
C TRP A 31 -1.31 -3.30 -5.29
N ARG A 32 -0.47 -3.59 -6.29
CA ARG A 32 0.19 -4.89 -6.50
C ARG A 32 1.70 -4.74 -6.47
N TYR A 33 2.37 -5.80 -6.04
CA TYR A 33 3.83 -5.94 -6.12
C TYR A 33 4.17 -7.38 -6.54
N PRO A 34 5.13 -7.60 -7.46
CA PRO A 34 5.59 -8.94 -7.80
C PRO A 34 6.10 -9.67 -6.55
N GLY A 35 5.47 -10.79 -6.17
CA GLY A 35 5.83 -11.55 -4.95
C GLY A 35 4.91 -11.33 -3.75
N ILE A 36 3.81 -10.58 -3.89
CA ILE A 36 2.72 -10.55 -2.90
C ILE A 36 1.46 -11.18 -3.52
N ASP A 37 0.95 -12.24 -2.89
CA ASP A 37 -0.20 -13.00 -3.40
C ASP A 37 -1.50 -12.19 -3.48
N ARG A 38 -1.67 -11.22 -2.57
CA ARG A 38 -2.91 -10.43 -2.46
C ARG A 38 -2.67 -8.95 -2.70
N PRO A 39 -3.42 -8.31 -3.61
CA PRO A 39 -3.36 -6.87 -3.79
C PRO A 39 -3.85 -6.13 -2.54
N LEU A 40 -3.24 -5.00 -2.26
CA LEU A 40 -3.75 -4.04 -1.27
C LEU A 40 -4.91 -3.28 -1.90
N VAL A 41 -6.02 -3.15 -1.16
CA VAL A 41 -7.19 -2.39 -1.60
C VAL A 41 -7.18 -1.05 -0.87
N ILE A 42 -7.05 0.05 -1.60
CA ILE A 42 -6.99 1.41 -1.03
C ILE A 42 -8.10 2.26 -1.65
N PRO A 43 -9.01 2.84 -0.84
CA PRO A 43 -10.02 3.75 -1.37
C PRO A 43 -9.40 5.09 -1.76
N LYS A 44 -9.89 5.71 -2.84
CA LYS A 44 -9.55 7.07 -3.26
C LYS A 44 -10.26 8.10 -2.38
N VAL A 45 -9.72 8.30 -1.18
CA VAL A 45 -10.21 9.30 -0.22
C VAL A 45 -9.14 10.36 0.04
N ARG A 46 -9.52 11.50 0.61
CA ARG A 46 -8.54 12.55 0.96
C ARG A 46 -7.56 12.08 2.04
N GLU A 47 -8.07 11.37 3.04
CA GLU A 47 -7.32 10.83 4.16
C GLU A 47 -7.66 9.35 4.38
N VAL A 48 -6.62 8.53 4.39
CA VAL A 48 -6.70 7.08 4.57
C VAL A 48 -6.68 6.77 6.06
N SER A 49 -7.59 5.91 6.50
CA SER A 49 -7.74 5.55 7.90
C SER A 49 -6.48 4.88 8.47
N PRO A 50 -6.23 5.00 9.79
CA PRO A 50 -5.11 4.35 10.48
C PRO A 50 -4.94 2.85 10.15
N GLY A 51 -6.06 2.13 10.01
CA GLY A 51 -6.06 0.69 9.73
C GLY A 51 -5.48 0.38 8.35
N VAL A 52 -5.93 1.09 7.32
CA VAL A 52 -5.47 0.89 5.94
C VAL A 52 -4.02 1.36 5.79
N THR A 53 -3.67 2.51 6.40
CA THR A 53 -2.28 2.99 6.44
C THR A 53 -1.35 1.96 7.06
N ARG A 54 -1.74 1.34 8.19
CA ARG A 54 -0.94 0.28 8.84
C ARG A 54 -0.72 -0.92 7.91
N ILE A 55 -1.77 -1.36 7.21
CA ILE A 55 -1.68 -2.51 6.29
C ILE A 55 -0.71 -2.21 5.15
N ALA A 56 -0.83 -1.05 4.52
CA ALA A 56 0.04 -0.65 3.41
C ALA A 56 1.52 -0.51 3.85
N LEU A 57 1.78 0.14 4.99
CA LEU A 57 3.14 0.27 5.52
C LEU A 57 3.75 -1.09 5.88
N ASN A 58 2.94 -2.02 6.43
CA ASN A 58 3.41 -3.38 6.72
C ASN A 58 3.74 -4.15 5.44
N ALA A 59 3.00 -3.96 4.35
CA ALA A 59 3.31 -4.57 3.06
C ALA A 59 4.65 -4.06 2.50
N ILE A 60 4.92 -2.75 2.60
CA ILE A 60 6.22 -2.16 2.23
C ILE A 60 7.35 -2.76 3.07
N LYS A 61 7.17 -2.88 4.39
CA LYS A 61 8.17 -3.50 5.28
C LYS A 61 8.42 -4.98 4.97
N LYS A 62 7.36 -5.74 4.70
CA LYS A 62 7.49 -7.16 4.32
C LYS A 62 8.34 -7.33 3.07
N LYS A 63 8.13 -6.48 2.05
CA LYS A 63 8.99 -6.44 0.86
C LYS A 63 10.46 -6.23 1.21
N GLN A 64 10.76 -5.31 2.15
CA GLN A 64 12.13 -5.01 2.55
C GLN A 64 12.79 -6.19 3.30
N GLY A 65 12.04 -6.87 4.17
CA GLY A 65 12.53 -8.03 4.95
C GLY A 65 12.74 -9.31 4.14
N SER A 66 12.04 -9.50 3.03
CA SER A 66 12.25 -10.63 2.10
C SER A 66 13.46 -10.43 1.17
N THR A 67 14.16 -9.29 1.22
CA THR A 67 15.38 -9.01 0.44
C THR A 67 16.68 -9.25 1.23
N SER A 68 16.62 -9.91 2.39
CA SER A 68 17.80 -10.18 3.23
C SER A 68 17.70 -11.54 3.91
N ASN A 69 17.79 -12.60 3.10
CA ASN A 69 18.42 -13.88 3.43
C ASN A 69 18.41 -14.73 2.15
N ASP A 70 19.37 -14.47 1.26
CA ASP A 70 19.90 -15.47 0.31
C ASP A 70 21.39 -15.15 0.11
#